data_AF-A0A109JY59-F1
#
_entry.id   AF-A0A109JY59-F1
#
_cell.length_a   1.000
_cell.length_b   1.000
_cell.length_c   1.000
_cell.angle_alpha   90.00
_cell.angle_beta   90.00
_cell.angle_gamma   90.00
#
_symmetry.space_group_name_H-M   'P 1'
#
loop_
_entity.id
_entity.type
_entity.pdbx_description
1 polymer ?
#
loop_
_entity_poly.entity_id
_entity_poly.type
_entity_poly.pdbx_seq_one_letter_code
_entity_poly.pdbx_strand_id
1 'polypeptide(L)'
;MPLDPRQGDVEDDAASPGQRSLLAIAGSLLVEISLPKLLVAWAASLLLPGLLLGLAPLVASAWLASLSIHARALTEIGAALTLVAIAALGWFGWRPLLRIAETNFWSLNALAVQPSYAFAREALRHLVERAWRGKVTPAFRMRLRRACSLGAGVLLSAGAALIALLAWPATRWTASLNELALMHHLVVPTLANALVLVSCYLAAASLAWGVADASMDQPVDLAAFDTVPSGTRIWRVAHLSDLHTVGERYGFRIESGRAGPRGNERLDRVLARLSYIHAVNPLDHVLISGDMTDAGRAAEWAEFLDALSLHPQLAARTLMLPGNHDLNIVDRANPARLDLPFSSGKRLRQVRTLSAIAAVQGDRVHVVDSLGRLPAMLLEALAPHRERIVGFADHGGILRAASLHGVFDDQFPMILPPDQADGLGIAILNSNAETHFSFTNALGLVSDDQMRRLDAAMRHFPSACWIIALHHHLIEYPMPVKAFSERVGTALINGSWFVRRLQAFADRSIVMHGHRHIDWIGACGPLRIVSAPSPVMRPDDVTTHFYIHNIARGPDGRLQLAEPERIDIAGD
;
A
#
# COMPACT_ATOMS: atom_id res chain seq x y z
N MET A 1 -9.05 -41.16 -21.06
CA MET A 1 -7.81 -40.35 -21.10
C MET A 1 -7.29 -40.25 -19.66
N PRO A 2 -6.01 -40.53 -19.38
CA PRO A 2 -5.51 -40.64 -18.00
C PRO A 2 -5.29 -39.30 -17.30
N LEU A 3 -5.05 -38.20 -18.04
CA LEU A 3 -4.95 -36.83 -17.55
C LEU A 3 -5.48 -35.88 -18.63
N ASP A 4 -6.27 -34.87 -18.25
CA ASP A 4 -6.66 -33.76 -19.13
C ASP A 4 -5.87 -32.51 -18.74
N PRO A 5 -4.86 -32.08 -19.53
CA PRO A 5 -4.01 -30.93 -19.20
C PRO A 5 -4.78 -29.62 -19.04
N ARG A 6 -6.01 -29.51 -19.58
CA ARG A 6 -6.85 -28.31 -19.43
C ARG A 6 -7.34 -28.14 -17.99
N GLN A 7 -7.27 -29.19 -17.16
CA GLN A 7 -7.64 -29.15 -15.75
C GLN A 7 -6.47 -28.74 -14.84
N GLY A 8 -5.31 -28.43 -15.43
CA GLY A 8 -4.10 -28.08 -14.69
C GLY A 8 -3.49 -29.25 -13.93
N ASP A 9 -2.33 -29.00 -13.34
CA ASP A 9 -1.62 -29.96 -12.50
C ASP A 9 -1.02 -29.31 -11.24
N VAL A 10 -0.14 -30.03 -10.55
CA VAL A 10 0.42 -29.57 -9.27
C VAL A 10 1.27 -28.30 -9.40
N GLU A 11 1.78 -27.99 -10.60
CA GLU A 11 2.56 -26.75 -10.83
C GLU A 11 1.67 -25.50 -10.75
N ASP A 12 0.40 -25.61 -11.13
CA ASP A 12 -0.57 -24.51 -11.01
C ASP A 12 -0.88 -24.15 -9.55
N ASP A 13 -0.59 -25.06 -8.62
CA ASP A 13 -0.80 -24.87 -7.18
C ASP A 13 0.49 -24.41 -6.45
N ALA A 14 1.63 -24.28 -7.16
CA ALA A 14 2.95 -24.11 -6.55
C ALA A 14 3.04 -22.89 -5.63
N ALA A 15 2.47 -21.76 -6.06
CA ALA A 15 2.41 -20.51 -5.32
C ALA A 15 1.07 -20.28 -4.59
N SER A 16 0.12 -21.21 -4.63
CA SER A 16 -1.25 -20.99 -4.13
C SER A 16 -1.36 -21.16 -2.61
N PRO A 17 -1.64 -20.09 -1.83
CA PRO A 17 -2.00 -20.21 -0.42
C PRO A 17 -3.37 -20.89 -0.20
N GLY A 18 -4.24 -20.93 -1.22
CA GLY A 18 -5.49 -21.68 -1.20
C GLY A 18 -5.28 -23.20 -1.22
N GLN A 19 -4.22 -23.67 -1.88
CA GLN A 19 -3.88 -25.10 -2.00
C GLN A 19 -2.77 -25.56 -1.05
N ARG A 20 -1.82 -24.67 -0.73
CA ARG A 20 -0.62 -25.00 0.05
C ARG A 20 -0.56 -24.18 1.33
N SER A 21 -0.01 -24.78 2.39
CA SER A 21 0.26 -24.04 3.62
C SER A 21 1.40 -23.02 3.40
N LEU A 22 1.38 -21.91 4.15
CA LEU A 22 2.47 -20.92 4.10
C LEU A 22 3.84 -21.54 4.41
N LEU A 23 3.89 -22.58 5.25
CA LEU A 23 5.13 -23.31 5.53
C LEU A 23 5.62 -24.10 4.30
N ALA A 24 4.71 -24.71 3.54
CA ALA A 24 5.05 -25.43 2.32
C ALA A 24 5.56 -24.46 1.23
N ILE A 25 4.91 -23.32 1.08
CA ILE A 25 5.35 -22.24 0.18
C ILE A 25 6.73 -21.72 0.62
N ALA A 26 6.90 -21.41 1.91
CA ALA A 26 8.18 -20.99 2.48
C ALA A 26 9.30 -22.03 2.30
N GLY A 27 8.97 -23.32 2.38
CA GLY A 27 9.91 -24.40 2.09
C GLY A 27 10.42 -24.35 0.66
N SER A 28 9.53 -24.26 -0.34
CA SER A 28 9.94 -24.10 -1.75
C SER A 28 10.71 -22.80 -1.99
N LEU A 29 10.30 -21.71 -1.33
CA LEU A 29 10.99 -20.42 -1.40
C LEU A 29 12.47 -20.55 -1.04
N LEU A 30 12.77 -21.19 0.10
CA LEU A 30 14.15 -21.32 0.59
C LEU A 30 15.05 -22.13 -0.34
N VAL A 31 14.47 -23.07 -1.10
CA VAL A 31 15.23 -23.91 -2.04
C VAL A 31 15.49 -23.18 -3.36
N GLU A 32 14.52 -22.40 -3.85
CA GLU A 32 14.60 -21.78 -5.18
C GLU A 32 15.12 -20.34 -5.16
N ILE A 33 15.19 -19.71 -3.98
CA ILE A 33 15.65 -18.33 -3.87
C ILE A 33 17.12 -18.17 -4.24
N SER A 34 17.39 -17.15 -5.06
CA SER A 34 18.75 -16.71 -5.31
C SER A 34 19.31 -16.00 -4.07
N LEU A 35 20.07 -16.71 -3.24
CA LEU A 35 20.76 -16.14 -2.06
C LEU A 35 21.62 -14.91 -2.42
N PRO A 36 22.36 -14.87 -3.55
CA PRO A 36 23.09 -13.67 -3.94
C PRO A 36 22.17 -12.47 -4.18
N LYS A 37 21.04 -12.66 -4.88
CA LYS A 37 20.08 -11.57 -5.10
C LYS A 37 19.44 -11.13 -3.78
N LEU A 38 19.09 -12.07 -2.91
CA LEU A 38 18.51 -11.77 -1.60
C LEU A 38 19.47 -10.93 -0.77
N LEU A 39 20.75 -11.31 -0.73
CA LEU A 39 21.78 -10.57 -0.02
C LEU A 39 21.93 -9.15 -0.56
N VAL A 40 21.94 -8.97 -1.89
CA VAL A 40 22.02 -7.64 -2.52
C VAL A 40 20.78 -6.80 -2.20
N ALA A 41 19.58 -7.37 -2.29
CA ALA A 41 18.34 -6.67 -1.98
C ALA A 41 18.29 -6.24 -0.51
N TRP A 42 18.62 -7.15 0.42
CA TRP A 42 18.69 -6.85 1.84
C TRP A 42 19.76 -5.81 2.16
N ALA A 43 20.95 -5.92 1.54
CA ALA A 43 22.02 -4.98 1.73
C ALA A 43 21.65 -3.56 1.26
N ALA A 44 21.00 -3.46 0.09
CA ALA A 44 20.59 -2.18 -0.48
C ALA A 44 19.40 -1.54 0.28
N SER A 45 18.42 -2.33 0.70
CA SER A 45 17.18 -1.82 1.29
C SER A 45 17.22 -1.63 2.81
N LEU A 46 18.09 -2.34 3.54
CA LEU A 46 18.15 -2.29 5.00
C LEU A 46 19.54 -1.96 5.54
N LEU A 47 20.57 -2.72 5.12
CA LEU A 47 21.91 -2.58 5.70
C LEU A 47 22.54 -1.22 5.36
N LEU A 48 22.56 -0.84 4.08
CA LEU A 48 23.16 0.40 3.62
C LEU A 48 22.46 1.63 4.24
N PRO A 49 21.12 1.74 4.22
CA PRO A 49 20.37 2.74 4.98
C PRO A 49 20.78 2.83 6.45
N GLY A 50 20.84 1.68 7.15
CA GLY A 50 21.23 1.62 8.56
C GLY A 50 22.67 2.08 8.80
N LEU A 51 23.62 1.61 7.98
CA LEU A 51 25.03 2.01 8.07
C LEU A 51 25.21 3.52 7.85
N LEU A 52 24.54 4.09 6.85
CA LEU A 52 24.58 5.53 6.59
C LEU A 52 24.04 6.33 7.77
N LEU A 53 22.98 5.85 8.42
CA LEU A 53 22.41 6.49 9.61
C LEU A 53 23.38 6.45 10.80
N GLY A 54 24.07 5.33 11.04
CA GLY A 54 25.06 5.20 12.10
C GLY A 54 26.39 5.94 11.85
N LEU A 55 26.74 6.14 10.58
CA LEU A 55 27.95 6.85 10.16
C LEU A 55 27.76 8.37 10.22
N ALA A 56 26.53 8.85 10.01
CA ALA A 56 26.24 10.29 9.94
C ALA A 56 26.73 11.10 11.15
N PRO A 57 26.57 10.68 12.42
CA PRO A 57 27.12 11.40 13.57
C PRO A 57 28.65 11.52 13.56
N LEU A 58 29.36 10.49 13.09
CA LEU A 58 30.81 10.47 12.99
C LEU A 58 31.31 11.45 11.93
N VAL A 59 30.66 11.48 10.77
CA VAL A 59 30.99 12.41 9.68
C VAL A 59 30.67 13.85 10.09
N ALA A 60 29.50 14.08 10.69
CA ALA A 60 29.07 15.40 11.15
C ALA A 60 30.02 15.96 12.23
N SER A 61 30.40 15.15 13.22
CA SER A 61 31.33 15.56 14.27
C SER A 61 32.73 15.85 13.74
N ALA A 62 33.27 15.03 12.84
CA ALA A 62 34.58 15.27 12.21
C ALA A 62 34.59 16.57 11.39
N TRP A 63 33.51 16.84 10.65
CA TRP A 63 33.36 18.08 9.88
C TRP A 63 33.27 19.30 10.79
N LEU A 64 32.46 19.26 11.85
CA LEU A 64 32.35 20.35 12.83
C LEU A 64 33.68 20.61 13.55
N ALA A 65 34.42 19.56 13.89
CA ALA A 65 35.74 19.69 14.49
C ALA A 65 36.73 20.39 13.52
N SER A 66 36.72 20.00 12.24
CA SER A 66 37.53 20.65 11.21
C SER A 66 37.16 22.13 11.04
N LEU A 67 35.87 22.46 10.98
CA LEU A 67 35.39 23.84 10.89
C LEU A 67 35.85 24.67 12.09
N SER A 68 35.76 24.11 13.30
CA SER A 68 36.20 24.76 14.54
C SER A 68 37.71 25.04 14.57
N ILE A 69 38.54 24.10 14.11
CA ILE A 69 39.99 24.28 14.01
C ILE A 69 40.34 25.40 13.03
N HIS A 70 39.75 25.41 11.83
CA HIS A 70 40.00 26.44 10.83
C HIS A 70 39.44 27.81 11.23
N ALA A 71 38.30 27.84 11.93
CA ALA A 71 37.74 29.09 12.47
C ALA A 71 38.61 29.69 13.59
N ARG A 72 39.37 28.89 14.33
CA ARG A 72 40.34 29.39 15.32
C ARG A 72 41.65 29.87 14.68
N ALA A 73 41.97 29.38 13.49
CA ALA A 73 43.16 29.75 12.71
C ALA A 73 42.92 30.98 11.78
N LEU A 74 41.90 31.79 12.06
CA LEU A 74 41.43 32.93 11.25
C LEU A 74 42.38 34.15 11.27
N THR A 75 43.69 33.91 11.26
CA THR A 75 44.74 34.93 11.20
C THR A 75 45.31 35.12 9.79
N GLU A 76 44.96 34.24 8.84
CA GLU A 76 45.49 34.26 7.46
C GLU A 76 44.38 34.18 6.41
N ILE A 77 44.58 34.86 5.26
CA ILE A 77 43.64 34.86 4.12
C ILE A 77 43.40 33.43 3.59
N GLY A 78 44.42 32.57 3.63
CA GLY A 78 44.31 31.16 3.24
C GLY A 78 43.36 30.35 4.15
N ALA A 79 43.35 30.64 5.46
CA ALA A 79 42.43 30.00 6.40
C ALA A 79 40.98 30.45 6.17
N ALA A 80 40.75 31.72 5.84
CA ALA A 80 39.43 32.24 5.49
C ALA A 80 38.88 31.61 4.19
N LEU A 81 39.69 31.50 3.14
CA LEU A 81 39.29 30.84 1.88
C LEU A 81 38.99 29.35 2.09
N THR A 82 39.80 28.67 2.91
CA THR A 82 39.58 27.25 3.27
C THR A 82 38.29 27.08 4.07
N LEU A 83 37.99 27.99 5.01
CA LEU A 83 36.75 27.97 5.77
C LEU A 83 35.52 28.16 4.87
N VAL A 84 35.57 29.09 3.91
CA VAL A 84 34.51 29.29 2.91
C VAL A 84 34.33 28.04 2.04
N ALA A 85 35.42 27.39 1.62
CA ALA A 85 35.35 26.14 0.85
C ALA A 85 34.73 24.99 1.67
N ILE A 86 35.12 24.81 2.93
CA ILE A 86 34.56 23.79 3.84
C ILE A 86 33.08 24.06 4.13
N ALA A 87 32.70 25.32 4.33
CA ALA A 87 31.31 25.73 4.55
C ALA A 87 30.46 25.54 3.29
N ALA A 88 30.97 25.89 2.11
CA ALA A 88 30.31 25.68 0.83
C ALA A 88 30.14 24.18 0.53
N LEU A 89 31.19 23.37 0.71
CA LEU A 89 31.11 21.91 0.57
C LEU A 89 30.11 21.30 1.55
N GLY A 90 30.06 21.79 2.79
CA GLY A 90 29.02 21.42 3.75
C GLY A 90 27.62 21.81 3.27
N TRP A 91 27.42 23.04 2.80
CA TRP A 91 26.13 23.56 2.37
C TRP A 91 25.56 22.86 1.12
N PHE A 92 26.41 22.57 0.13
CA PHE A 92 25.99 21.87 -1.09
C PHE A 92 25.99 20.34 -0.92
N GLY A 93 26.90 19.78 -0.13
CA GLY A 93 27.01 18.34 0.12
C GLY A 93 25.97 17.80 1.10
N TRP A 94 25.54 18.58 2.09
CA TRP A 94 24.60 18.06 3.10
C TRP A 94 23.17 17.91 2.59
N ARG A 95 22.73 18.73 1.61
CA ARG A 95 21.34 18.67 1.10
C ARG A 95 21.00 17.34 0.42
N PRO A 96 21.84 16.80 -0.49
CA PRO A 96 21.64 15.46 -1.02
C PRO A 96 21.76 14.37 0.05
N LEU A 97 22.74 14.48 0.96
CA LEU A 97 22.97 13.50 2.02
C LEU A 97 21.79 13.42 3.00
N LEU A 98 21.20 14.56 3.36
CA LEU A 98 19.97 14.58 4.14
C LEU A 98 18.82 13.92 3.43
N ARG A 99 18.60 14.22 2.14
CA ARG A 99 17.53 13.58 1.39
C ARG A 99 17.72 12.07 1.34
N ILE A 100 18.96 11.60 1.18
CA ILE A 100 19.29 10.18 1.23
C ILE A 100 19.01 9.62 2.62
N ALA A 101 19.47 10.28 3.69
CA ALA A 101 19.24 9.84 5.07
C ALA A 101 17.75 9.82 5.44
N GLU A 102 16.99 10.82 5.01
CA GLU A 102 15.55 10.93 5.16
C GLU A 102 14.83 9.80 4.41
N THR A 103 15.13 9.61 3.12
CA THR A 103 14.56 8.52 2.31
C THR A 103 14.85 7.16 2.94
N ASN A 104 16.09 6.95 3.39
CA ASN A 104 16.54 5.74 4.05
C ASN A 104 15.85 5.52 5.40
N PHE A 105 15.65 6.58 6.19
CA PHE A 105 14.93 6.53 7.45
C PHE A 105 13.47 6.14 7.24
N TRP A 106 12.79 6.77 6.27
CA TRP A 106 11.40 6.44 5.95
C TRP A 106 11.25 5.04 5.36
N SER A 107 12.21 4.59 4.54
CA SER A 107 12.28 3.23 4.03
C SER A 107 12.43 2.21 5.17
N LEU A 108 13.39 2.43 6.08
CA LEU A 108 13.59 1.57 7.26
C LEU A 108 12.35 1.55 8.16
N ASN A 109 11.69 2.70 8.32
CA ASN A 109 10.47 2.80 9.09
C ASN A 109 9.32 1.97 8.48
N ALA A 110 9.14 2.06 7.16
CA ALA A 110 8.11 1.32 6.43
C ALA A 110 8.40 -0.19 6.36
N LEU A 111 9.67 -0.60 6.20
CA LEU A 111 10.05 -1.99 6.02
C LEU A 111 10.24 -2.78 7.31
N ALA A 112 10.63 -2.11 8.41
CA ALA A 112 11.00 -2.79 9.65
C ALA A 112 10.24 -2.27 10.88
N VAL A 113 10.26 -0.97 11.13
CA VAL A 113 9.79 -0.39 12.41
C VAL A 113 8.26 -0.51 12.55
N GLN A 114 7.49 0.01 11.59
CA GLN A 114 6.04 -0.05 11.64
C GLN A 114 5.51 -1.49 11.54
N PRO A 115 6.03 -2.36 10.64
CA PRO A 115 5.63 -3.77 10.63
C PRO A 115 5.88 -4.48 11.96
N SER A 116 6.98 -4.17 12.67
CA SER A 116 7.28 -4.77 13.98
C SER A 116 6.23 -4.39 15.03
N TYR A 117 5.81 -3.13 15.06
CA TYR A 117 4.73 -2.68 15.95
C TYR A 117 3.39 -3.32 15.59
N ALA A 118 3.01 -3.31 14.31
CA ALA A 118 1.78 -3.91 13.83
C ALA A 118 1.72 -5.41 14.16
N PHE A 119 2.82 -6.13 13.95
CA PHE A 119 2.96 -7.55 14.30
C PHE A 119 2.78 -7.76 15.80
N ALA A 120 3.49 -7.02 16.66
CA ALA A 120 3.38 -7.16 18.12
C ALA A 120 1.94 -6.89 18.60
N ARG A 121 1.29 -5.86 18.03
CA ARG A 121 -0.11 -5.52 18.31
C ARG A 121 -1.06 -6.65 17.94
N GLU A 122 -0.98 -7.16 16.72
CA GLU A 122 -1.86 -8.24 16.27
C GLU A 122 -1.56 -9.57 16.96
N ALA A 123 -0.30 -9.85 17.32
CA ALA A 123 0.07 -11.03 18.09
C ALA A 123 -0.59 -11.03 19.47
N LEU A 124 -0.51 -9.90 20.20
CA LEU A 124 -1.21 -9.76 21.48
C LEU A 124 -2.73 -9.88 21.31
N ARG A 125 -3.30 -9.19 20.32
CA ARG A 125 -4.76 -9.28 20.05
C ARG A 125 -5.17 -10.72 19.76
N HIS A 126 -4.43 -11.44 18.92
CA HIS A 126 -4.74 -12.82 18.58
C HIS A 126 -4.68 -13.74 19.79
N LEU A 127 -3.64 -13.62 20.63
CA LEU A 127 -3.48 -14.42 21.85
C LEU A 127 -4.63 -14.16 22.84
N VAL A 128 -4.95 -12.89 23.10
CA VAL A 128 -5.97 -12.54 24.09
C VAL A 128 -7.38 -12.83 23.56
N GLU A 129 -7.69 -12.55 22.29
CA GLU A 129 -8.99 -12.93 21.70
C GLU A 129 -9.17 -14.46 21.66
N ARG A 130 -8.08 -15.22 21.45
CA ARG A 130 -8.11 -16.69 21.50
C ARG A 130 -8.38 -17.23 22.90
N ALA A 131 -7.79 -16.62 23.93
CA ALA A 131 -7.99 -17.05 25.32
C ALA A 131 -9.41 -16.76 25.86
N TRP A 132 -10.13 -15.79 25.29
CA TRP A 132 -11.49 -15.43 25.68
C TRP A 132 -12.58 -15.85 24.67
N ARG A 133 -12.30 -16.83 23.79
CA ARG A 133 -13.25 -17.32 22.76
C ARG A 133 -14.64 -17.63 23.38
N GLY A 134 -15.69 -17.03 22.81
CA GLY A 134 -17.09 -17.30 23.15
C GLY A 134 -17.70 -16.47 24.29
N LYS A 135 -16.96 -15.56 24.93
CA LYS A 135 -17.46 -14.74 26.08
C LYS A 135 -17.29 -13.22 25.91
N VAL A 136 -17.11 -12.73 24.68
CA VAL A 136 -16.70 -11.35 24.42
C VAL A 136 -17.81 -10.58 23.71
N THR A 137 -18.45 -9.65 24.42
CA THR A 137 -19.34 -8.66 23.81
C THR A 137 -18.54 -7.70 22.92
N PRO A 138 -19.14 -7.05 21.90
CA PRO A 138 -18.44 -6.07 21.06
C PRO A 138 -17.74 -4.98 21.88
N ALA A 139 -18.41 -4.47 22.92
CA ALA A 139 -17.84 -3.48 23.84
C ALA A 139 -16.60 -3.98 24.60
N PHE A 140 -16.61 -5.23 25.05
CA PHE A 140 -15.45 -5.83 25.70
C PHE A 140 -14.29 -6.06 24.71
N ARG A 141 -14.59 -6.50 23.47
CA ARG A 141 -13.59 -6.65 22.40
C ARG A 141 -12.86 -5.34 22.12
N MET A 142 -13.59 -4.23 22.04
CA MET A 142 -12.97 -2.92 21.83
C MET A 142 -12.00 -2.55 22.96
N ARG A 143 -12.41 -2.70 24.23
CA ARG A 143 -11.54 -2.43 25.39
C ARG A 143 -10.28 -3.30 25.37
N LEU A 144 -10.44 -4.58 25.01
CA LEU A 144 -9.35 -5.52 24.88
C LEU A 144 -8.35 -5.09 23.80
N ARG A 145 -8.83 -4.72 22.62
CA ARG A 145 -7.98 -4.25 21.50
C ARG A 145 -7.24 -2.96 21.84
N ARG A 146 -7.88 -2.02 22.54
CA ARG A 146 -7.23 -0.81 23.07
C ARG A 146 -6.09 -1.17 24.02
N ALA A 147 -6.35 -2.04 25.01
CA ALA A 147 -5.34 -2.52 25.95
C ALA A 147 -4.18 -3.25 25.25
N CYS A 148 -4.47 -4.10 24.26
CA CYS A 148 -3.44 -4.79 23.47
C CYS A 148 -2.57 -3.81 22.68
N SER A 149 -3.14 -2.70 22.19
CA SER A 149 -2.39 -1.69 21.43
C SER A 149 -1.42 -0.92 22.32
N LEU A 150 -1.86 -0.54 23.52
CA LEU A 150 -0.98 0.06 24.52
C LEU A 150 0.09 -0.93 24.99
N GLY A 151 -0.32 -2.17 25.30
CA GLY A 151 0.58 -3.24 25.73
C GLY A 151 1.67 -3.56 24.71
N ALA A 152 1.31 -3.62 23.42
CA ALA A 152 2.28 -3.80 22.33
C ALA A 152 3.30 -2.65 22.28
N GLY A 153 2.82 -1.41 22.41
CA GLY A 153 3.69 -0.23 22.43
C GLY A 153 4.69 -0.25 23.58
N VAL A 154 4.22 -0.58 24.80
CA VAL A 154 5.07 -0.69 25.99
C VAL A 154 6.08 -1.82 25.86
N LEU A 155 5.65 -3.02 25.44
CA LEU A 155 6.53 -4.17 25.31
C LEU A 155 7.62 -3.94 24.25
N LEU A 156 7.25 -3.44 23.08
CA LEU A 156 8.20 -3.17 22.01
C LEU A 156 9.15 -2.03 22.40
N SER A 157 8.65 -1.01 23.10
CA SER A 157 9.50 0.05 23.62
C SER A 157 10.50 -0.42 24.67
N ALA A 158 10.08 -1.27 25.60
CA ALA A 158 10.99 -1.83 26.61
C ALA A 158 12.06 -2.71 25.95
N GLY A 159 11.67 -3.55 25.00
CA GLY A 159 12.61 -4.38 24.22
C GLY A 159 13.61 -3.53 23.41
N ALA A 160 13.13 -2.50 22.73
CA ALA A 160 14.00 -1.59 21.97
C ALA A 160 14.95 -0.80 22.87
N ALA A 161 14.48 -0.29 24.02
CA ALA A 161 15.34 0.36 25.01
C ALA A 161 16.42 -0.59 25.56
N LEU A 162 16.08 -1.86 25.82
CA LEU A 162 17.06 -2.87 26.22
C LEU A 162 18.13 -3.10 25.14
N ILE A 163 17.73 -3.22 23.87
CA ILE A 163 18.68 -3.35 22.75
C ILE A 163 19.61 -2.13 22.68
N ALA A 164 19.07 -0.91 22.82
CA ALA A 164 19.89 0.30 22.85
C ALA A 164 20.89 0.29 24.01
N LEU A 165 20.46 -0.12 25.21
CA LEU A 165 21.34 -0.22 26.38
C LEU A 165 22.46 -1.26 26.19
N LEU A 166 22.15 -2.40 25.59
CA LEU A 166 23.14 -3.45 25.30
C LEU A 166 24.13 -3.04 24.20
N ALA A 167 23.68 -2.27 23.21
CA ALA A 167 24.52 -1.78 22.12
C ALA A 167 25.36 -0.55 22.52
N TRP A 168 24.94 0.21 23.52
CA TRP A 168 25.55 1.46 23.96
C TRP A 168 27.07 1.40 24.19
N PRO A 169 27.64 0.36 24.87
CA PRO A 169 29.07 0.30 25.12
C PRO A 169 29.94 0.24 23.85
N ALA A 170 29.38 -0.21 22.73
CA ALA A 170 30.08 -0.28 21.45
C ALA A 170 29.89 0.99 20.59
N THR A 171 29.10 1.97 21.05
CA THR A 171 28.84 3.20 20.31
C THR A 171 30.02 4.16 20.35
N ARG A 172 30.09 5.01 19.32
CA ARG A 172 31.04 6.12 19.26
C ARG A 172 30.39 7.27 18.52
N TRP A 173 30.26 8.43 19.16
CA TRP A 173 29.51 9.56 18.58
C TRP A 173 30.40 10.62 17.93
N THR A 174 31.72 10.51 18.10
CA THR A 174 32.70 11.46 17.60
C THR A 174 33.84 10.77 16.87
N ALA A 175 34.27 11.33 15.73
CA ALA A 175 35.47 10.91 15.00
C ALA A 175 36.29 12.12 14.53
N SER A 176 37.57 11.89 14.27
CA SER A 176 38.45 12.84 13.58
C SER A 176 38.57 12.51 12.08
N LEU A 177 39.05 13.46 11.26
CA LEU A 177 39.26 13.26 9.82
C LEU A 177 40.22 12.11 9.52
N ASN A 178 41.27 11.93 10.32
CA ASN A 178 42.24 10.85 10.15
C ASN A 178 41.62 9.46 10.41
N GLU A 179 40.65 9.39 11.32
CA GLU A 179 39.94 8.13 11.60
C GLU A 179 38.92 7.78 10.54
N LEU A 180 38.32 8.78 9.87
CA LEU A 180 37.49 8.54 8.69
C LEU A 180 38.29 7.93 7.54
N ALA A 181 39.60 8.22 7.42
CA ALA A 181 40.47 7.56 6.46
C ALA A 181 40.71 6.07 6.78
N LEU A 182 40.50 5.66 8.03
CA LEU A 182 40.64 4.28 8.51
C LEU A 182 39.25 3.63 8.70
N MET A 183 38.46 3.57 7.62
CA MET A 183 37.06 3.11 7.64
C MET A 183 36.83 1.78 8.40
N HIS A 184 37.78 0.84 8.34
CA HIS A 184 37.66 -0.46 9.02
C HIS A 184 37.56 -0.37 10.56
N HIS A 185 38.16 0.65 11.18
CA HIS A 185 38.03 0.89 12.63
C HIS A 185 36.66 1.42 13.04
N LEU A 186 35.89 1.94 12.07
CA LEU A 186 34.59 2.56 12.30
C LEU A 186 33.43 1.61 12.02
N VAL A 187 33.67 0.38 11.55
CA VAL A 187 32.61 -0.58 11.21
C VAL A 187 31.74 -0.92 12.43
N VAL A 188 32.35 -1.36 13.53
CA VAL A 188 31.63 -1.72 14.76
C VAL A 188 30.91 -0.50 15.37
N PRO A 189 31.56 0.66 15.56
CA PRO A 189 30.87 1.83 16.08
C PRO A 189 29.74 2.34 15.17
N THR A 190 29.89 2.26 13.85
CA THR A 190 28.84 2.64 12.90
C THR A 190 27.61 1.75 13.07
N LEU A 191 27.80 0.44 13.15
CA LEU A 191 26.71 -0.51 13.40
C LEU A 191 26.06 -0.29 14.76
N ALA A 192 26.85 -0.07 15.81
CA ALA A 192 26.35 0.19 17.16
C ALA A 192 25.55 1.49 17.23
N ASN A 193 26.03 2.58 16.62
CA ASN A 193 25.31 3.85 16.51
C ASN A 193 23.99 3.67 15.78
N ALA A 194 24.02 2.98 14.62
CA ALA A 194 22.81 2.70 13.85
C ALA A 194 21.77 1.95 14.68
N LEU A 195 22.20 0.88 15.36
CA LEU A 195 21.34 0.08 16.21
C LEU A 195 20.73 0.92 17.35
N VAL A 196 21.55 1.73 18.05
CA VAL A 196 21.05 2.62 19.11
C VAL A 196 20.06 3.65 18.56
N LEU A 197 20.36 4.32 17.45
CA LEU A 197 19.46 5.32 16.85
C LEU A 197 18.11 4.70 16.46
N VAL A 198 18.13 3.56 15.78
CA VAL A 198 16.92 2.84 15.35
C VAL A 198 16.14 2.34 16.56
N SER A 199 16.81 1.79 17.57
CA SER A 199 16.19 1.31 18.80
C SER A 199 15.57 2.43 19.63
N CYS A 200 16.24 3.57 19.79
CA CYS A 200 15.69 4.74 20.47
C CYS A 200 14.46 5.30 19.73
N TYR A 201 14.52 5.38 18.40
CA TYR A 201 13.37 5.77 17.59
C TYR A 201 12.22 4.78 17.74
N LEU A 202 12.47 3.48 17.59
CA LEU A 202 11.47 2.42 17.74
C LEU A 202 10.83 2.47 19.13
N ALA A 203 11.60 2.74 20.19
CA ALA A 203 11.08 2.87 21.54
C ALA A 203 10.07 4.02 21.66
N ALA A 204 10.46 5.23 21.27
CA ALA A 204 9.61 6.40 21.31
C ALA A 204 8.38 6.25 20.39
N ALA A 205 8.59 5.78 19.16
CA ALA A 205 7.55 5.59 18.17
C ALA A 205 6.53 4.53 18.61
N SER A 206 6.98 3.40 19.15
CA SER A 206 6.08 2.33 19.62
C SER A 206 5.19 2.78 20.78
N LEU A 207 5.71 3.59 21.72
CA LEU A 207 4.89 4.19 22.77
C LEU A 207 3.86 5.16 22.18
N ALA A 208 4.30 6.06 21.30
CA ALA A 208 3.42 7.04 20.66
C ALA A 208 2.30 6.35 19.87
N TRP A 209 2.62 5.34 19.07
CA TRP A 209 1.64 4.55 18.33
C TRP A 209 0.76 3.71 19.26
N GLY A 210 1.32 3.10 20.30
CA GLY A 210 0.58 2.36 21.32
C GLY A 210 -0.50 3.20 21.98
N VAL A 211 -0.17 4.42 22.38
CA VAL A 211 -1.12 5.39 22.95
C VAL A 211 -2.13 5.85 21.90
N ALA A 212 -1.67 6.23 20.70
CA ALA A 212 -2.54 6.71 19.63
C ALA A 212 -3.58 5.64 19.22
N ASP A 213 -3.14 4.39 19.03
CA ASP A 213 -3.99 3.26 18.65
C ASP A 213 -4.92 2.82 19.80
N ALA A 214 -4.50 2.99 21.06
CA ALA A 214 -5.36 2.74 22.21
C ALA A 214 -6.42 3.84 22.40
N SER A 215 -6.11 5.07 22.00
CA SER A 215 -7.01 6.22 22.11
C SER A 215 -8.03 6.33 20.96
N MET A 216 -7.71 5.78 19.79
CA MET A 216 -8.63 5.80 18.66
C MET A 216 -9.79 4.80 18.82
N ASP A 217 -10.87 5.08 18.11
CA ASP A 217 -11.96 4.12 17.93
C ASP A 217 -11.44 2.84 17.28
N GLN A 218 -12.06 1.72 17.64
CA GLN A 218 -11.70 0.41 17.13
C GLN A 218 -12.70 0.02 16.03
N PRO A 219 -12.29 -0.79 15.05
CA PRO A 219 -13.19 -1.21 13.98
C PRO A 219 -14.33 -2.05 14.55
N VAL A 220 -15.56 -1.72 14.16
CA VAL A 220 -16.79 -2.41 14.52
C VAL A 220 -17.63 -2.65 13.26
N ASP A 221 -18.46 -3.68 13.30
CA ASP A 221 -19.45 -3.92 12.25
C ASP A 221 -20.45 -2.76 12.19
N LEU A 222 -20.98 -2.47 11.00
CA LEU A 222 -21.94 -1.39 10.83
C LEU A 222 -23.23 -1.73 11.57
N ALA A 223 -23.65 -0.87 12.49
CA ALA A 223 -24.82 -1.14 13.33
C ALA A 223 -26.13 -1.11 12.52
N ALA A 224 -26.25 -0.17 11.58
CA ALA A 224 -27.39 -0.03 10.68
C ALA A 224 -26.99 0.82 9.46
N PHE A 225 -27.66 0.59 8.34
CA PHE A 225 -27.61 1.48 7.18
C PHE A 225 -28.48 2.72 7.41
N ASP A 226 -28.18 3.80 6.71
CA ASP A 226 -28.95 5.03 6.81
C ASP A 226 -30.27 4.94 6.01
N THR A 227 -31.33 5.51 6.55
CA THR A 227 -32.57 5.73 5.80
C THR A 227 -32.45 7.02 5.00
N VAL A 228 -32.44 6.91 3.67
CA VAL A 228 -32.35 8.06 2.77
C VAL A 228 -33.76 8.66 2.54
N PRO A 229 -33.96 9.97 2.77
CA PRO A 229 -35.25 10.62 2.53
C PRO A 229 -35.70 10.50 1.08
N SER A 230 -37.02 10.37 0.86
CA SER A 230 -37.60 10.34 -0.49
C SER A 230 -37.26 11.59 -1.28
N GLY A 231 -36.87 11.43 -2.55
CA GLY A 231 -36.48 12.52 -3.45
C GLY A 231 -35.02 12.97 -3.33
N THR A 232 -34.25 12.43 -2.40
CA THR A 232 -32.79 12.69 -2.31
C THR A 232 -32.08 12.06 -3.51
N ARG A 233 -31.08 12.74 -4.10
CA ARG A 233 -30.21 12.14 -5.12
C ARG A 233 -29.46 10.96 -4.50
N ILE A 234 -29.56 9.81 -5.14
CA ILE A 234 -28.80 8.61 -4.81
C ILE A 234 -27.76 8.40 -5.91
N TRP A 235 -26.50 8.22 -5.52
CA TRP A 235 -25.44 7.73 -6.38
C TRP A 235 -25.34 6.22 -6.24
N ARG A 236 -25.46 5.51 -7.36
CA ARG A 236 -25.35 4.04 -7.45
C ARG A 236 -23.96 3.67 -7.92
N VAL A 237 -23.17 3.10 -7.01
CA VAL A 237 -21.77 2.75 -7.26
C VAL A 237 -21.61 1.24 -7.17
N ALA A 238 -21.39 0.57 -8.31
CA ALA A 238 -20.98 -0.82 -8.32
C ALA A 238 -19.54 -0.92 -7.81
N HIS A 239 -19.28 -1.73 -6.78
CA HIS A 239 -17.96 -1.92 -6.20
C HIS A 239 -17.47 -3.34 -6.47
N LEU A 240 -16.51 -3.44 -7.39
CA LEU A 240 -15.77 -4.66 -7.69
C LEU A 240 -14.38 -4.57 -7.09
N SER A 241 -13.79 -5.73 -6.84
CA SER A 241 -12.39 -5.83 -6.46
C SER A 241 -11.82 -7.19 -6.80
N ASP A 242 -10.50 -7.25 -6.94
CA ASP A 242 -9.74 -8.49 -7.01
C ASP A 242 -10.28 -9.45 -8.07
N LEU A 243 -10.24 -8.99 -9.32
CA LEU A 243 -10.74 -9.71 -10.48
C LEU A 243 -9.75 -10.80 -10.92
N HIS A 244 -8.45 -10.56 -10.72
CA HIS A 244 -7.34 -11.45 -11.09
C HIS A 244 -7.52 -12.06 -12.48
N THR A 245 -7.61 -11.18 -13.49
CA THR A 245 -7.67 -11.61 -14.90
C THR A 245 -6.40 -12.38 -15.24
N VAL A 246 -6.56 -13.54 -15.87
CA VAL A 246 -5.45 -14.38 -16.35
C VAL A 246 -5.25 -14.18 -17.85
N GLY A 247 -4.02 -14.38 -18.34
CA GLY A 247 -3.69 -14.18 -19.77
C GLY A 247 -4.01 -15.37 -20.66
N GLU A 248 -4.53 -16.46 -20.10
CA GLU A 248 -4.79 -17.71 -20.82
C GLU A 248 -6.23 -18.19 -20.60
N ARG A 249 -6.85 -18.76 -21.65
CA ARG A 249 -8.19 -19.35 -21.57
C ARG A 249 -8.37 -20.38 -20.47
N TYR A 250 -7.33 -21.15 -20.18
CA TYR A 250 -7.32 -22.18 -19.14
C TYR A 250 -6.40 -21.81 -17.96
N GLY A 251 -6.03 -20.54 -17.83
CA GLY A 251 -5.13 -20.07 -16.77
C GLY A 251 -5.77 -20.18 -15.39
N PHE A 252 -4.94 -20.43 -14.38
CA PHE A 252 -5.32 -20.48 -12.97
C PHE A 252 -4.80 -19.25 -12.24
N ARG A 253 -5.46 -18.81 -11.18
CA ARG A 253 -5.01 -17.64 -10.41
C ARG A 253 -4.01 -18.03 -9.35
N ILE A 254 -3.05 -17.14 -9.06
CA ILE A 254 -1.99 -17.40 -8.08
C ILE A 254 -2.58 -17.74 -6.72
N GLU A 255 -3.58 -17.00 -6.24
CA GLU A 255 -4.09 -17.21 -4.88
C GLU A 255 -4.83 -18.55 -4.73
N SER A 256 -5.70 -18.88 -5.68
CA SER A 256 -6.61 -20.02 -5.56
C SER A 256 -6.07 -21.33 -6.13
N GLY A 257 -5.10 -21.27 -7.05
CA GLY A 257 -4.65 -22.43 -7.82
C GLY A 257 -5.83 -23.11 -8.53
N ARG A 258 -5.80 -24.44 -8.60
CA ARG A 258 -6.85 -25.26 -9.22
C ARG A 258 -8.17 -25.36 -8.44
N ALA A 259 -8.25 -24.84 -7.21
CA ALA A 259 -9.53 -24.78 -6.50
C ALA A 259 -10.33 -23.51 -6.76
N GLY A 260 -9.75 -22.53 -7.47
CA GLY A 260 -10.49 -21.36 -7.92
C GLY A 260 -10.97 -21.52 -9.35
N PRO A 261 -11.48 -20.42 -9.94
CA PRO A 261 -12.01 -20.46 -11.27
C PRO A 261 -10.90 -20.54 -12.30
N ARG A 262 -11.18 -21.23 -13.39
CA ARG A 262 -10.29 -21.34 -14.55
C ARG A 262 -10.66 -20.31 -15.62
N GLY A 263 -9.67 -19.66 -16.23
CA GLY A 263 -9.90 -18.70 -17.32
C GLY A 263 -10.66 -17.44 -16.87
N ASN A 264 -11.28 -16.72 -17.81
CA ASN A 264 -11.93 -15.43 -17.54
C ASN A 264 -13.46 -15.47 -17.68
N GLU A 265 -14.06 -16.64 -17.83
CA GLU A 265 -15.51 -16.81 -18.10
C GLU A 265 -16.39 -16.18 -17.01
N ARG A 266 -15.95 -16.23 -15.74
CA ARG A 266 -16.65 -15.57 -14.63
C ARG A 266 -16.56 -14.05 -14.67
N LEU A 267 -15.42 -13.48 -15.12
CA LEU A 267 -15.29 -12.04 -15.34
C LEU A 267 -16.27 -11.57 -16.42
N ASP A 268 -16.40 -12.33 -17.52
CA ASP A 268 -17.34 -12.02 -18.59
C ASP A 268 -18.79 -12.00 -18.06
N ARG A 269 -19.16 -12.96 -17.20
CA ARG A 269 -20.48 -12.97 -16.53
C ARG A 269 -20.70 -11.74 -15.64
N VAL A 270 -19.68 -11.32 -14.88
CA VAL A 270 -19.75 -10.11 -14.04
C VAL A 270 -20.03 -8.88 -14.89
N LEU A 271 -19.26 -8.67 -15.97
CA LEU A 271 -19.41 -7.51 -16.86
C LEU A 271 -20.74 -7.53 -17.61
N ALA A 272 -21.17 -8.68 -18.13
CA ALA A 272 -22.47 -8.84 -18.75
C ALA A 272 -23.61 -8.52 -17.77
N ARG A 273 -23.52 -9.00 -16.52
CA ARG A 273 -24.51 -8.73 -15.47
C ARG A 273 -24.57 -7.25 -15.12
N LEU A 274 -23.42 -6.59 -14.96
CA LEU A 274 -23.37 -5.14 -14.74
C LEU A 274 -23.97 -4.36 -15.90
N SER A 275 -23.70 -4.78 -17.14
CA SER A 275 -24.21 -4.11 -18.34
C SER A 275 -25.74 -4.19 -18.40
N TYR A 276 -26.30 -5.36 -18.06
CA TYR A 276 -27.75 -5.52 -17.93
C TYR A 276 -28.33 -4.63 -16.83
N ILE A 277 -27.71 -4.63 -15.64
CA ILE A 277 -28.17 -3.79 -14.53
C ILE A 277 -28.17 -2.32 -14.92
N HIS A 278 -27.08 -1.85 -15.54
CA HIS A 278 -26.94 -0.47 -16.00
C HIS A 278 -28.03 -0.07 -17.01
N ALA A 279 -28.38 -0.97 -17.93
CA ALA A 279 -29.41 -0.71 -18.92
C ALA A 279 -30.83 -0.57 -18.31
N VAL A 280 -31.12 -1.28 -17.22
CA VAL A 280 -32.42 -1.24 -16.53
C VAL A 280 -32.49 -0.10 -15.53
N ASN A 281 -31.47 0.03 -14.70
CA ASN A 281 -31.34 1.08 -13.70
C ASN A 281 -29.89 1.60 -13.77
N PRO A 282 -29.65 2.80 -14.32
CA PRO A 282 -28.31 3.30 -14.54
C PRO A 282 -27.46 3.34 -13.27
N LEU A 283 -26.17 3.10 -13.48
CA LEU A 283 -25.10 3.26 -12.50
C LEU A 283 -24.46 4.62 -12.73
N ASP A 284 -24.06 5.28 -11.65
CA ASP A 284 -23.24 6.49 -11.72
C ASP A 284 -21.78 6.10 -11.97
N HIS A 285 -21.27 5.13 -11.21
CA HIS A 285 -19.89 4.67 -11.29
C HIS A 285 -19.75 3.16 -11.13
N VAL A 286 -18.71 2.60 -11.74
CA VAL A 286 -18.20 1.25 -11.45
C VAL A 286 -16.81 1.40 -10.86
N LEU A 287 -16.63 1.16 -9.57
CA LEU A 287 -15.33 1.23 -8.90
C LEU A 287 -14.69 -0.15 -8.84
N ILE A 288 -13.48 -0.30 -9.38
CA ILE A 288 -12.66 -1.52 -9.27
C ILE A 288 -11.48 -1.23 -8.34
N SER A 289 -11.51 -1.76 -7.12
CA SER A 289 -10.54 -1.44 -6.07
C SER A 289 -9.26 -2.29 -6.09
N GLY A 290 -8.66 -2.47 -7.28
CA GLY A 290 -7.36 -3.14 -7.46
C GLY A 290 -7.44 -4.62 -7.82
N ASP A 291 -6.26 -5.14 -8.17
CA ASP A 291 -6.03 -6.51 -8.63
C ASP A 291 -6.92 -6.87 -9.83
N MET A 292 -6.84 -6.01 -10.85
CA MET A 292 -7.45 -6.30 -12.16
C MET A 292 -6.77 -7.51 -12.80
N THR A 293 -5.46 -7.65 -12.61
CA THR A 293 -4.62 -8.71 -13.18
C THR A 293 -4.10 -9.66 -12.11
N ASP A 294 -3.80 -10.90 -12.49
CA ASP A 294 -3.24 -11.91 -11.58
C ASP A 294 -1.74 -11.71 -11.34
N ALA A 295 -0.98 -11.16 -12.29
CA ALA A 295 0.46 -10.97 -12.19
C ALA A 295 1.04 -9.72 -12.89
N GLY A 296 0.19 -8.75 -13.26
CA GLY A 296 0.61 -7.52 -13.94
C GLY A 296 1.22 -7.78 -15.33
N ARG A 297 0.87 -8.90 -15.96
CA ARG A 297 1.40 -9.29 -17.27
C ARG A 297 0.65 -8.59 -18.39
N ALA A 298 1.34 -8.37 -19.52
CA ALA A 298 0.74 -7.68 -20.66
C ALA A 298 -0.48 -8.43 -21.22
N ALA A 299 -0.45 -9.77 -21.26
CA ALA A 299 -1.57 -10.59 -21.73
C ALA A 299 -2.80 -10.46 -20.80
N GLU A 300 -2.60 -10.41 -19.49
CA GLU A 300 -3.69 -10.23 -18.51
C GLU A 300 -4.37 -8.87 -18.65
N TRP A 301 -3.57 -7.82 -18.87
CA TRP A 301 -4.08 -6.49 -19.18
C TRP A 301 -4.86 -6.45 -20.50
N ALA A 302 -4.38 -7.16 -21.53
CA ALA A 302 -5.08 -7.24 -22.80
C ALA A 302 -6.46 -7.90 -22.64
N GLU A 303 -6.51 -9.07 -21.99
CA GLU A 303 -7.77 -9.78 -21.70
C GLU A 303 -8.76 -8.91 -20.90
N PHE A 304 -8.28 -8.20 -19.87
CA PHE A 304 -9.13 -7.32 -19.07
C PHE A 304 -9.69 -6.15 -19.91
N LEU A 305 -8.83 -5.48 -20.69
CA LEU A 305 -9.23 -4.33 -21.51
C LEU A 305 -10.17 -4.76 -22.65
N ASP A 306 -9.91 -5.88 -23.28
CA ASP A 306 -10.76 -6.44 -24.34
C ASP A 306 -12.14 -6.80 -23.77
N ALA A 307 -12.20 -7.49 -22.62
CA ALA A 307 -13.46 -7.82 -21.95
C ALA A 307 -14.26 -6.55 -21.58
N LEU A 308 -13.61 -5.52 -21.05
CA LEU A 308 -14.27 -4.25 -20.73
C LEU A 308 -14.73 -3.50 -22.00
N SER A 309 -13.99 -3.60 -23.10
CA SER A 309 -14.31 -2.92 -24.36
C SER A 309 -15.62 -3.40 -25.00
N LEU A 310 -16.03 -4.64 -24.70
CA LEU A 310 -17.32 -5.21 -25.11
C LEU A 310 -18.52 -4.48 -24.46
N HIS A 311 -18.26 -3.69 -23.40
CA HIS A 311 -19.27 -2.98 -22.63
C HIS A 311 -18.97 -1.46 -22.55
N PRO A 312 -19.05 -0.71 -23.66
CA PRO A 312 -18.61 0.69 -23.73
C PRO A 312 -19.34 1.63 -22.74
N GLN A 313 -20.62 1.36 -22.45
CA GLN A 313 -21.38 2.15 -21.47
C GLN A 313 -20.89 1.94 -20.03
N LEU A 314 -20.40 0.72 -19.72
CA LEU A 314 -19.75 0.45 -18.43
C LEU A 314 -18.37 1.08 -18.40
N ALA A 315 -17.56 0.89 -19.45
CA ALA A 315 -16.21 1.45 -19.56
C ALA A 315 -16.18 2.96 -19.29
N ALA A 316 -17.15 3.71 -19.83
CA ALA A 316 -17.30 5.15 -19.61
C ALA A 316 -17.54 5.56 -18.15
N ARG A 317 -17.91 4.61 -17.28
CA ARG A 317 -18.22 4.80 -15.85
C ARG A 317 -17.23 4.10 -14.94
N THR A 318 -16.38 3.25 -15.49
CA THR A 318 -15.40 2.49 -14.73
C THR A 318 -14.32 3.42 -14.20
N LEU A 319 -14.05 3.31 -12.91
CA LEU A 319 -12.89 3.87 -12.26
C LEU A 319 -12.11 2.72 -11.65
N MET A 320 -10.80 2.70 -11.84
CA MET A 320 -9.93 1.66 -11.31
C MET A 320 -8.69 2.25 -10.66
N LEU A 321 -8.15 1.49 -9.71
CA LEU A 321 -6.96 1.80 -8.93
C LEU A 321 -6.06 0.58 -8.86
N PRO A 322 -4.75 0.71 -8.66
CA PRO A 322 -3.84 -0.42 -8.69
C PRO A 322 -3.93 -1.27 -7.41
N GLY A 323 -3.92 -2.59 -7.56
CA GLY A 323 -3.63 -3.53 -6.48
C GLY A 323 -2.19 -4.07 -6.51
N ASN A 324 -1.86 -4.96 -5.58
CA ASN A 324 -0.49 -5.48 -5.46
C ASN A 324 -0.14 -6.46 -6.58
N HIS A 325 -1.09 -7.24 -7.08
CA HIS A 325 -0.86 -8.15 -8.23
C HIS A 325 -0.64 -7.37 -9.53
N ASP A 326 -1.15 -6.15 -9.63
CA ASP A 326 -0.93 -5.28 -10.79
C ASP A 326 0.50 -4.69 -10.85
N LEU A 327 1.16 -4.50 -9.69
CA LEU A 327 2.39 -3.72 -9.57
C LEU A 327 3.59 -4.50 -9.06
N ASN A 328 3.40 -5.27 -8.00
CA ASN A 328 4.48 -5.92 -7.27
C ASN A 328 4.80 -7.28 -7.91
N ILE A 329 5.90 -7.90 -7.47
CA ILE A 329 6.36 -9.14 -8.10
C ILE A 329 5.59 -10.33 -7.57
N VAL A 330 4.93 -11.03 -8.49
CA VAL A 330 4.30 -12.32 -8.25
C VAL A 330 4.60 -13.24 -9.42
N ASP A 331 4.73 -14.53 -9.14
CA ASP A 331 4.92 -15.54 -10.16
C ASP A 331 4.26 -16.85 -9.71
N ARG A 332 3.32 -17.32 -10.52
CA ARG A 332 2.55 -18.54 -10.30
C ARG A 332 3.45 -19.77 -10.18
N ALA A 333 4.48 -19.85 -11.02
CA ALA A 333 5.34 -21.02 -11.12
C ALA A 333 6.56 -20.94 -10.19
N ASN A 334 6.92 -19.74 -9.73
CA ASN A 334 8.11 -19.55 -8.89
C ASN A 334 7.83 -18.52 -7.78
N PRO A 335 7.33 -18.95 -6.61
CA PRO A 335 7.09 -18.02 -5.52
C PRO A 335 8.39 -17.33 -5.06
N ALA A 336 9.57 -17.91 -5.33
CA ALA A 336 10.89 -17.41 -4.92
C ALA A 336 11.45 -16.29 -5.80
N ARG A 337 10.69 -15.88 -6.81
CA ARG A 337 11.05 -14.77 -7.66
C ARG A 337 11.20 -13.48 -6.84
N LEU A 338 12.26 -12.74 -7.15
CA LEU A 338 12.69 -11.54 -6.44
C LEU A 338 13.16 -10.50 -7.47
N ASP A 339 12.69 -9.27 -7.29
CA ASP A 339 13.14 -8.11 -8.06
C ASP A 339 14.12 -7.30 -7.21
N LEU A 340 15.29 -6.98 -7.76
CA LEU A 340 16.22 -6.07 -7.07
C LEU A 340 15.62 -4.65 -7.00
N PRO A 341 15.97 -3.82 -6.00
CA PRO A 341 15.44 -2.46 -5.86
C PRO A 341 15.60 -1.57 -7.10
N PHE A 342 16.67 -1.80 -7.85
CA PHE A 342 17.02 -1.08 -9.09
C PHE A 342 16.63 -1.84 -10.37
N SER A 343 15.88 -2.94 -10.26
CA SER A 343 15.43 -3.70 -11.43
C SER A 343 14.34 -2.95 -12.20
N SER A 344 14.31 -3.15 -13.51
CA SER A 344 13.31 -2.54 -14.39
C SER A 344 11.94 -3.22 -14.33
N GLY A 345 11.83 -4.41 -13.72
CA GLY A 345 10.62 -5.24 -13.73
C GLY A 345 9.40 -4.53 -13.12
N LYS A 346 9.55 -4.03 -11.89
CA LYS A 346 8.49 -3.24 -11.22
C LYS A 346 8.11 -1.99 -12.00
N ARG A 347 9.09 -1.25 -12.54
CA ARG A 347 8.82 -0.06 -13.35
C ARG A 347 8.00 -0.41 -14.60
N LEU A 348 8.25 -1.58 -15.21
CA LEU A 348 7.50 -2.04 -16.37
C LEU A 348 6.04 -2.37 -16.02
N ARG A 349 5.79 -2.98 -14.86
CA ARG A 349 4.43 -3.19 -14.35
C ARG A 349 3.73 -1.87 -14.05
N GLN A 350 4.40 -0.95 -13.35
CA GLN A 350 3.89 0.41 -13.09
C GLN A 350 3.43 1.14 -14.35
N VAL A 351 4.24 1.16 -15.42
CA VAL A 351 3.84 1.85 -16.67
C VAL A 351 2.70 1.13 -17.39
N ARG A 352 2.62 -0.20 -17.35
CA ARG A 352 1.48 -0.95 -17.91
C ARG A 352 0.19 -0.61 -17.17
N THR A 353 0.21 -0.70 -15.85
CA THR A 353 -0.94 -0.37 -15.00
C THR A 353 -1.37 1.08 -15.20
N LEU A 354 -0.42 2.02 -15.23
CA LEU A 354 -0.72 3.43 -15.48
C LEU A 354 -1.29 3.67 -16.89
N SER A 355 -0.80 2.97 -17.90
CA SER A 355 -1.32 3.07 -19.26
C SER A 355 -2.74 2.51 -19.37
N ALA A 356 -3.02 1.39 -18.69
CA ALA A 356 -4.38 0.84 -18.61
C ALA A 356 -5.33 1.78 -17.88
N ILE A 357 -4.92 2.35 -16.74
CA ILE A 357 -5.69 3.37 -16.02
C ILE A 357 -5.98 4.56 -16.94
N ALA A 358 -4.96 5.08 -17.63
CA ALA A 358 -5.14 6.19 -18.56
C ALA A 358 -6.10 5.86 -19.71
N ALA A 359 -6.08 4.63 -20.22
CA ALA A 359 -7.00 4.19 -21.28
C ALA A 359 -8.46 4.11 -20.82
N VAL A 360 -8.72 3.76 -19.57
CA VAL A 360 -10.09 3.60 -19.04
C VAL A 360 -10.68 4.91 -18.50
N GLN A 361 -9.87 5.74 -17.83
CA GLN A 361 -10.37 6.91 -17.08
C GLN A 361 -9.51 8.17 -17.24
N GLY A 362 -8.51 8.18 -18.12
CA GLY A 362 -7.49 9.23 -18.16
C GLY A 362 -7.99 10.63 -18.56
N ASP A 363 -9.15 10.71 -19.20
CA ASP A 363 -9.85 11.92 -19.62
C ASP A 363 -10.93 12.37 -18.64
N ARG A 364 -11.05 11.72 -17.48
CA ARG A 364 -12.06 12.04 -16.45
C ARG A 364 -11.45 12.34 -15.09
N VAL A 365 -10.34 11.71 -14.75
CA VAL A 365 -9.68 11.90 -13.45
C VAL A 365 -8.54 12.91 -13.56
N HIS A 366 -8.39 13.70 -12.50
CA HIS A 366 -7.38 14.74 -12.40
C HIS A 366 -6.27 14.34 -11.44
N VAL A 367 -5.04 14.72 -11.76
CA VAL A 367 -3.91 14.63 -10.84
C VAL A 367 -3.96 15.83 -9.90
N VAL A 368 -3.58 15.66 -8.64
CA VAL A 368 -3.65 16.71 -7.61
C VAL A 368 -2.28 17.31 -7.34
N ASP A 369 -2.20 18.64 -7.30
CA ASP A 369 -0.99 19.36 -6.89
C ASP A 369 -0.88 19.49 -5.35
N SER A 370 0.27 19.98 -4.86
CA SER A 370 0.49 20.17 -3.41
C SER A 370 -0.51 21.11 -2.72
N LEU A 371 -1.24 21.95 -3.47
CA LEU A 371 -2.23 22.90 -2.96
C LEU A 371 -3.66 22.35 -3.09
N GLY A 372 -3.84 21.12 -3.57
CA GLY A 372 -5.15 20.51 -3.76
C GLY A 372 -5.86 20.93 -5.05
N ARG A 373 -5.18 21.65 -5.95
CA ARG A 373 -5.75 22.03 -7.24
C ARG A 373 -5.68 20.86 -8.21
N LEU A 374 -6.52 20.91 -9.23
CA LEU A 374 -6.67 19.90 -10.28
C LEU A 374 -6.07 20.43 -11.59
N PRO A 375 -4.73 20.56 -11.71
CA PRO A 375 -4.08 21.27 -12.82
C PRO A 375 -4.29 20.64 -14.20
N ALA A 376 -4.51 19.33 -14.27
CA ALA A 376 -4.60 18.59 -15.52
C ALA A 376 -5.36 17.27 -15.31
N MET A 377 -5.96 16.77 -16.38
CA MET A 377 -6.43 15.39 -16.44
C MET A 377 -5.24 14.43 -16.49
N LEU A 378 -5.42 13.17 -16.09
CA LEU A 378 -4.34 12.19 -16.09
C LEU A 378 -3.68 12.04 -17.47
N LEU A 379 -4.47 11.99 -18.55
CA LEU A 379 -3.92 11.85 -19.91
C LEU A 379 -3.01 13.03 -20.30
N GLU A 380 -3.39 14.25 -19.89
CA GLU A 380 -2.58 15.46 -20.10
C GLU A 380 -1.31 15.44 -19.26
N ALA A 381 -1.41 15.00 -17.99
CA ALA A 381 -0.27 14.86 -17.09
C ALA A 381 0.75 13.83 -17.60
N LEU A 382 0.30 12.79 -18.31
CA LEU A 382 1.16 11.75 -18.88
C LEU A 382 1.74 12.11 -20.26
N ALA A 383 1.17 13.09 -20.98
CA ALA A 383 1.62 13.45 -22.32
C ALA A 383 3.13 13.73 -22.43
N PRO A 384 3.78 14.46 -21.48
CA PRO A 384 5.23 14.70 -21.50
C PRO A 384 6.10 13.45 -21.26
N HIS A 385 5.49 12.34 -20.86
CA HIS A 385 6.17 11.09 -20.53
C HIS A 385 5.95 10.00 -21.59
N ARG A 386 5.02 10.19 -22.54
CA ARG A 386 4.58 9.19 -23.50
C ARG A 386 5.72 8.51 -24.26
N GLU A 387 6.62 9.30 -24.86
CA GLU A 387 7.74 8.76 -25.63
C GLU A 387 8.70 7.92 -24.76
N ARG A 388 8.96 8.37 -23.52
CA ARG A 388 9.79 7.62 -22.56
C ARG A 388 9.11 6.32 -22.12
N ILE A 389 7.79 6.36 -21.90
CA ILE A 389 6.99 5.18 -21.54
C ILE A 389 7.06 4.14 -22.66
N VAL A 390 6.74 4.53 -23.89
CA VAL A 390 6.78 3.64 -25.06
C VAL A 390 8.19 3.11 -25.29
N GLY A 391 9.18 4.01 -25.30
CA GLY A 391 10.58 3.64 -25.48
C GLY A 391 11.06 2.65 -24.42
N PHE A 392 10.63 2.77 -23.17
CA PHE A 392 10.95 1.81 -22.12
C PHE A 392 10.21 0.49 -22.28
N ALA A 393 8.93 0.51 -22.65
CA ALA A 393 8.14 -0.71 -22.86
C ALA A 393 8.71 -1.57 -24.00
N ASP A 394 9.12 -0.96 -25.10
CA ASP A 394 9.61 -1.66 -26.30
C ASP A 394 11.04 -2.19 -26.16
N HIS A 395 11.91 -1.43 -25.48
CA HIS A 395 13.36 -1.71 -25.48
C HIS A 395 13.91 -2.10 -24.10
N GLY A 396 13.13 -1.94 -23.02
CA GLY A 396 13.57 -2.16 -21.65
C GLY A 396 14.76 -1.30 -21.23
N GLY A 397 15.53 -1.80 -20.26
CA GLY A 397 16.80 -1.21 -19.82
C GLY A 397 16.73 -0.34 -18.56
N ILE A 398 17.78 -0.42 -17.75
CA ILE A 398 17.86 0.24 -16.43
C ILE A 398 17.82 1.76 -16.55
N LEU A 399 18.55 2.33 -17.52
CA LEU A 399 18.57 3.79 -17.72
C LEU A 399 17.21 4.35 -18.15
N ARG A 400 16.49 3.64 -19.03
CA ARG A 400 15.12 4.01 -19.44
C ARG A 400 14.15 3.89 -18.27
N ALA A 401 14.25 2.82 -17.48
CA ALA A 401 13.48 2.67 -16.25
C ALA A 401 13.75 3.81 -15.26
N ALA A 402 15.02 4.18 -15.06
CA ALA A 402 15.41 5.29 -14.17
C ALA A 402 14.86 6.64 -14.64
N SER A 403 14.76 6.87 -15.95
CA SER A 403 14.16 8.09 -16.51
C SER A 403 12.66 8.26 -16.23
N LEU A 404 12.02 7.18 -15.78
CA LEU A 404 10.60 7.12 -15.41
C LEU A 404 10.41 7.04 -13.90
N HIS A 405 11.45 7.31 -13.11
CA HIS A 405 11.36 7.43 -11.66
C HIS A 405 10.33 8.51 -11.25
N GLY A 406 9.55 8.27 -10.20
CA GLY A 406 8.48 9.16 -9.73
C GLY A 406 7.19 9.17 -10.56
N VAL A 407 7.28 8.94 -11.88
CA VAL A 407 6.14 9.11 -12.82
C VAL A 407 4.87 8.39 -12.37
N PHE A 408 4.97 7.20 -11.80
CA PHE A 408 3.80 6.46 -11.33
C PHE A 408 3.18 7.08 -10.06
N ASP A 409 3.99 7.27 -9.02
CA ASP A 409 3.49 7.71 -7.71
C ASP A 409 3.03 9.16 -7.72
N ASP A 410 3.61 10.00 -8.59
CA ASP A 410 3.25 11.41 -8.75
C ASP A 410 1.81 11.63 -9.24
N GLN A 411 1.17 10.60 -9.82
CA GLN A 411 -0.21 10.69 -10.31
C GLN A 411 -1.25 10.54 -9.19
N PHE A 412 -0.85 10.08 -8.00
CA PHE A 412 -1.76 9.82 -6.90
C PHE A 412 -1.68 10.91 -5.81
N PRO A 413 -2.81 11.29 -5.18
CA PRO A 413 -4.17 10.83 -5.48
C PRO A 413 -4.66 11.34 -6.83
N MET A 414 -5.44 10.50 -7.52
CA MET A 414 -6.28 10.97 -8.64
C MET A 414 -7.65 11.35 -8.09
N ILE A 415 -8.25 12.41 -8.61
CA ILE A 415 -9.56 12.90 -8.19
C ILE A 415 -10.50 12.89 -9.39
N LEU A 416 -11.61 12.18 -9.28
CA LEU A 416 -12.81 12.52 -10.02
C LEU A 416 -13.54 13.61 -9.21
N PRO A 417 -13.56 14.87 -9.69
CA PRO A 417 -14.24 15.93 -8.96
C PRO A 417 -15.75 15.67 -8.93
N PRO A 418 -16.46 16.20 -7.92
CA PRO A 418 -17.90 16.13 -7.90
C PRO A 418 -18.49 16.98 -9.04
N ASP A 419 -19.54 16.49 -9.71
CA ASP A 419 -20.22 17.21 -10.81
C ASP A 419 -20.82 18.56 -10.35
N GLN A 420 -21.15 18.66 -9.06
CA GLN A 420 -21.68 19.86 -8.40
C GLN A 420 -20.92 20.12 -7.09
N ALA A 421 -20.99 21.35 -6.57
CA ALA A 421 -20.24 21.72 -5.36
C ALA A 421 -20.55 20.86 -4.12
N ASP A 422 -21.78 20.34 -4.04
CA ASP A 422 -22.29 19.44 -3.00
C ASP A 422 -22.49 17.99 -3.50
N GLY A 423 -21.91 17.65 -4.65
CA GLY A 423 -21.98 16.32 -5.24
C GLY A 423 -21.05 15.29 -4.59
N LEU A 424 -20.92 14.14 -5.25
CA LEU A 424 -20.04 13.05 -4.86
C LEU A 424 -18.73 13.10 -5.65
N GLY A 425 -17.60 13.29 -4.97
CA GLY A 425 -16.27 13.13 -5.54
C GLY A 425 -15.69 11.75 -5.24
N ILE A 426 -14.73 11.30 -6.05
CA ILE A 426 -14.02 10.03 -5.85
C ILE A 426 -12.52 10.29 -5.84
N ALA A 427 -11.87 9.95 -4.73
CA ALA A 427 -10.42 9.99 -4.58
C ALA A 427 -9.82 8.60 -4.72
N ILE A 428 -8.88 8.45 -5.65
CA ILE A 428 -8.21 7.20 -5.97
C ILE A 428 -6.77 7.26 -5.43
N LEU A 429 -6.43 6.35 -4.52
CA LEU A 429 -5.12 6.27 -3.89
C LEU A 429 -4.33 5.06 -4.38
N ASN A 430 -3.00 5.20 -4.42
CA ASN A 430 -2.10 4.07 -4.49
C ASN A 430 -1.72 3.64 -3.07
N SER A 431 -2.21 2.49 -2.63
CA SER A 431 -1.88 1.93 -1.32
C SER A 431 -0.81 0.84 -1.36
N ASN A 432 -0.14 0.60 -2.48
CA ASN A 432 0.86 -0.46 -2.61
C ASN A 432 2.18 -0.07 -1.98
N ALA A 433 2.68 -0.87 -1.03
CA ALA A 433 4.04 -0.68 -0.54
C ALA A 433 5.06 -1.08 -1.63
N GLU A 434 6.25 -0.49 -1.55
CA GLU A 434 7.35 -0.90 -2.42
C GLU A 434 7.92 -2.23 -1.98
N THR A 435 7.57 -3.30 -2.69
CA THR A 435 7.97 -4.66 -2.32
C THR A 435 8.80 -5.28 -3.44
N HIS A 436 9.76 -6.11 -3.02
CA HIS A 436 10.76 -6.74 -3.88
C HIS A 436 10.66 -8.27 -3.84
N PHE A 437 9.74 -8.76 -3.03
CA PHE A 437 9.66 -10.16 -2.65
C PHE A 437 8.21 -10.59 -2.59
N SER A 438 7.87 -11.76 -3.17
CA SER A 438 6.50 -12.27 -3.22
C SER A 438 5.86 -12.39 -1.82
N PHE A 439 6.62 -12.73 -0.79
CA PHE A 439 6.12 -12.82 0.59
C PHE A 439 5.73 -11.46 1.20
N THR A 440 6.34 -10.38 0.70
CA THR A 440 6.00 -9.00 1.11
C THR A 440 4.99 -8.36 0.18
N ASN A 441 4.55 -9.06 -0.88
CA ASN A 441 3.72 -8.52 -1.96
C ASN A 441 2.43 -7.86 -1.46
N ALA A 442 1.82 -8.45 -0.43
CA ALA A 442 0.56 -8.01 0.16
C ALA A 442 0.67 -6.81 1.11
N LEU A 443 1.87 -6.25 1.28
CA LEU A 443 2.07 -5.10 2.16
C LEU A 443 1.51 -3.82 1.52
N GLY A 444 0.67 -3.12 2.27
CA GLY A 444 0.12 -1.83 1.90
C GLY A 444 0.69 -0.65 2.69
N LEU A 445 0.78 0.51 2.07
CA LEU A 445 1.15 1.79 2.69
C LEU A 445 0.47 2.95 1.94
N VAL A 446 -0.04 3.94 2.67
CA VAL A 446 -0.42 5.24 2.07
C VAL A 446 0.61 6.29 2.46
N SER A 447 1.28 6.90 1.49
CA SER A 447 2.30 7.91 1.78
C SER A 447 1.71 9.18 2.41
N ASP A 448 2.51 9.89 3.24
CA ASP A 448 2.11 11.19 3.79
C ASP A 448 1.88 12.23 2.68
N ASP A 449 2.63 12.14 1.57
CA ASP A 449 2.44 13.05 0.44
C ASP A 449 1.07 12.90 -0.22
N GLN A 450 0.66 11.65 -0.51
CA GLN A 450 -0.68 11.35 -1.01
C GLN A 450 -1.75 11.86 -0.04
N MET A 451 -1.56 11.65 1.27
CA MET A 451 -2.51 12.10 2.29
C MET A 451 -2.62 13.63 2.36
N ARG A 452 -1.50 14.37 2.26
CA ARG A 452 -1.53 15.84 2.25
C ARG A 452 -2.24 16.40 1.01
N ARG A 453 -1.99 15.82 -0.17
CA ARG A 453 -2.67 16.21 -1.42
C ARG A 453 -4.16 15.89 -1.36
N LEU A 454 -4.53 14.74 -0.80
CA LEU A 454 -5.93 14.36 -0.54
C LEU A 454 -6.62 15.36 0.39
N ASP A 455 -6.01 15.66 1.55
CA ASP A 455 -6.48 16.67 2.50
C ASP A 455 -6.76 18.01 1.81
N ALA A 456 -5.82 18.47 0.97
CA ALA A 456 -5.91 19.74 0.27
C ALA A 456 -7.05 19.72 -0.78
N ALA A 457 -7.14 18.65 -1.58
CA ALA A 457 -8.21 18.51 -2.57
C ALA A 457 -9.59 18.46 -1.92
N MET A 458 -9.78 17.68 -0.85
CA MET A 458 -11.06 17.60 -0.15
C MET A 458 -11.45 18.92 0.52
N ARG A 459 -10.49 19.75 0.94
CA ARG A 459 -10.76 21.11 1.44
C ARG A 459 -11.14 22.10 0.33
N HIS A 460 -10.70 21.85 -0.90
CA HIS A 460 -11.10 22.63 -2.07
C HIS A 460 -12.59 22.46 -2.41
N PHE A 461 -13.17 21.29 -2.08
CA PHE A 461 -14.60 21.01 -2.21
C PHE A 461 -15.23 20.77 -0.83
N PRO A 462 -15.48 21.83 -0.03
CA PRO A 462 -15.92 21.68 1.36
C PRO A 462 -17.33 21.09 1.50
N SER A 463 -18.21 21.29 0.51
CA SER A 463 -19.59 20.83 0.54
C SER A 463 -19.81 19.43 -0.05
N ALA A 464 -18.80 18.88 -0.72
CA ALA A 464 -18.87 17.59 -1.39
C ALA A 464 -18.76 16.42 -0.42
N CYS A 465 -19.43 15.33 -0.78
CA CYS A 465 -19.26 14.00 -0.23
C CYS A 465 -18.18 13.25 -1.00
N TRP A 466 -17.54 12.26 -0.37
CA TRP A 466 -16.36 11.61 -0.94
C TRP A 466 -16.37 10.09 -0.80
N ILE A 467 -16.06 9.39 -1.89
CA ILE A 467 -15.50 8.04 -1.82
C ILE A 467 -13.97 8.16 -1.81
N ILE A 468 -13.33 7.52 -0.84
CA ILE A 468 -11.87 7.39 -0.78
C ILE A 468 -11.55 5.93 -1.09
N ALA A 469 -11.07 5.69 -2.30
CA ALA A 469 -10.81 4.36 -2.83
C ALA A 469 -9.32 4.01 -2.76
N LEU A 470 -9.03 2.80 -2.26
CA LEU A 470 -7.70 2.20 -2.25
C LEU A 470 -7.80 0.69 -2.30
N HIS A 471 -6.70 -0.03 -2.51
CA HIS A 471 -6.74 -1.50 -2.59
C HIS A 471 -6.70 -2.18 -1.21
N HIS A 472 -5.61 -1.95 -0.47
CA HIS A 472 -5.38 -2.60 0.83
C HIS A 472 -6.39 -2.22 1.91
N HIS A 473 -6.77 -3.21 2.70
CA HIS A 473 -7.59 -2.97 3.88
C HIS A 473 -6.85 -2.17 4.96
N LEU A 474 -7.59 -1.31 5.65
CA LEU A 474 -7.00 -0.26 6.48
C LEU A 474 -6.50 -0.80 7.82
N ILE A 475 -7.31 -1.60 8.49
CA ILE A 475 -7.07 -2.11 9.84
C ILE A 475 -7.73 -3.48 10.01
N GLU A 476 -7.23 -4.30 10.92
CA GLU A 476 -7.76 -5.65 11.14
C GLU A 476 -9.20 -5.62 11.67
N TYR A 477 -10.11 -6.29 10.96
CA TYR A 477 -11.53 -6.33 11.29
C TYR A 477 -11.82 -6.99 12.64
N PRO A 478 -12.99 -6.70 13.23
CA PRO A 478 -13.40 -7.31 14.49
C PRO A 478 -13.64 -8.83 14.40
N MET A 479 -13.47 -9.46 13.23
CA MET A 479 -13.79 -10.86 13.02
C MET A 479 -12.75 -11.83 13.62
N PRO A 480 -13.19 -12.97 14.17
CA PRO A 480 -12.28 -14.03 14.58
C PRO A 480 -11.63 -14.66 13.35
N VAL A 481 -10.31 -14.86 13.41
CA VAL A 481 -9.54 -15.58 12.40
C VAL A 481 -9.14 -16.95 12.92
N LYS A 482 -8.93 -17.90 12.00
CA LYS A 482 -8.49 -19.26 12.38
C LYS A 482 -6.98 -19.27 12.63
N ALA A 483 -6.21 -18.69 11.71
CA ALA A 483 -4.76 -18.60 11.79
C ALA A 483 -4.29 -17.16 12.06
N PHE A 484 -3.18 -17.03 12.80
CA PHE A 484 -2.57 -15.72 13.05
C PHE A 484 -2.05 -15.05 11.76
N SER A 485 -1.62 -15.85 10.79
CA SER A 485 -1.16 -15.36 9.48
C SER A 485 -2.20 -14.56 8.72
N GLU A 486 -3.50 -14.77 8.99
CA GLU A 486 -4.59 -13.98 8.39
C GLU A 486 -4.61 -12.52 8.86
N ARG A 487 -3.87 -12.17 9.93
CA ARG A 487 -3.81 -10.82 10.54
C ARG A 487 -2.51 -10.08 10.30
N VAL A 488 -1.54 -10.72 9.65
CA VAL A 488 -0.20 -10.17 9.51
C VAL A 488 0.09 -9.95 8.04
N GLY A 489 0.55 -8.74 7.72
CA GLY A 489 1.15 -8.46 6.41
C GLY A 489 0.17 -8.22 5.26
N THR A 490 -1.12 -8.07 5.55
CA THR A 490 -2.16 -7.78 4.54
C THR A 490 -2.82 -6.41 4.75
N ALA A 491 -2.75 -5.84 5.97
CA ALA A 491 -3.31 -4.52 6.29
C ALA A 491 -2.31 -3.43 5.92
N LEU A 492 -2.81 -2.21 5.73
CA LEU A 492 -1.95 -1.02 5.67
C LEU A 492 -1.02 -0.98 6.89
N ILE A 493 0.29 -0.95 6.62
CA ILE A 493 1.33 -0.86 7.65
C ILE A 493 1.11 0.38 8.55
N ASN A 494 0.72 1.50 7.93
CA ASN A 494 0.38 2.75 8.61
C ASN A 494 -1.13 3.01 8.73
N GLY A 495 -1.94 1.95 8.68
CA GLY A 495 -3.40 2.04 8.60
C GLY A 495 -4.08 2.79 9.75
N SER A 496 -3.62 2.58 10.99
CA SER A 496 -4.15 3.32 12.15
C SER A 496 -3.91 4.84 12.03
N TRP A 497 -2.75 5.23 11.52
CA TRP A 497 -2.45 6.64 11.26
C TRP A 497 -3.35 7.19 10.16
N PHE A 498 -3.52 6.44 9.06
CA PHE A 498 -4.37 6.84 7.94
C PHE A 498 -5.84 7.04 8.38
N VAL A 499 -6.39 6.08 9.14
CA VAL A 499 -7.75 6.18 9.71
C VAL A 499 -7.89 7.43 10.59
N ARG A 500 -6.91 7.73 11.46
CA ARG A 500 -6.95 8.94 12.29
C ARG A 500 -6.91 10.22 11.46
N ARG A 501 -6.15 10.26 10.37
CA ARG A 501 -6.11 11.43 9.47
C ARG A 501 -7.46 11.66 8.79
N LEU A 502 -8.14 10.58 8.39
CA LEU A 502 -9.46 10.63 7.77
C LEU A 502 -10.61 11.02 8.71
N GLN A 503 -10.42 10.98 10.03
CA GLN A 503 -11.46 11.39 10.99
C GLN A 503 -11.95 12.83 10.76
N ALA A 504 -11.10 13.71 10.26
CA ALA A 504 -11.46 15.09 9.93
C ALA A 504 -12.51 15.22 8.81
N PHE A 505 -12.73 14.17 8.02
CA PHE A 505 -13.69 14.13 6.92
C PHE A 505 -14.74 13.05 7.05
N ALA A 506 -14.73 12.30 8.16
CA ALA A 506 -15.56 11.11 8.35
C ALA A 506 -17.05 11.35 8.13
N ASP A 507 -17.55 12.53 8.50
CA ASP A 507 -18.97 12.90 8.30
C ASP A 507 -19.40 12.97 6.83
N ARG A 508 -18.45 13.16 5.91
CA ARG A 508 -18.72 13.34 4.47
C ARG A 508 -17.91 12.40 3.59
N SER A 509 -17.32 11.34 4.16
CA SER A 509 -16.50 10.40 3.40
C SER A 509 -16.76 8.95 3.78
N ILE A 510 -16.67 8.07 2.79
CA ILE A 510 -16.64 6.62 2.96
C ILE A 510 -15.36 6.09 2.32
N VAL A 511 -14.74 5.09 2.96
CA VAL A 511 -13.58 4.40 2.41
C VAL A 511 -14.01 3.10 1.76
N MET A 512 -13.58 2.85 0.53
CA MET A 512 -13.93 1.63 -0.23
C MET A 512 -12.64 0.93 -0.70
N HIS A 513 -12.50 -0.36 -0.40
CA HIS A 513 -11.28 -1.11 -0.72
C HIS A 513 -11.53 -2.61 -0.97
N GLY A 514 -10.47 -3.38 -1.29
CA GLY A 514 -10.49 -4.83 -1.51
C GLY A 514 -9.37 -5.60 -0.80
N HIS A 515 -8.56 -6.34 -1.57
CA HIS A 515 -7.32 -7.05 -1.20
C HIS A 515 -7.48 -8.39 -0.47
N ARG A 516 -8.47 -8.53 0.42
CA ARG A 516 -8.66 -9.76 1.22
C ARG A 516 -9.78 -10.67 0.76
N HIS A 517 -10.54 -10.26 -0.26
CA HIS A 517 -11.76 -10.95 -0.70
C HIS A 517 -12.81 -11.11 0.42
N ILE A 518 -12.74 -10.24 1.43
CA ILE A 518 -13.62 -10.27 2.59
C ILE A 518 -14.76 -9.29 2.37
N ASP A 519 -15.97 -9.80 2.51
CA ASP A 519 -17.19 -9.00 2.60
C ASP A 519 -17.31 -8.40 4.00
N TRP A 520 -17.09 -7.09 4.12
CA TRP A 520 -17.24 -6.40 5.39
C TRP A 520 -17.62 -4.94 5.19
N ILE A 521 -18.67 -4.51 5.90
CA ILE A 521 -19.08 -3.11 6.00
C ILE A 521 -19.10 -2.75 7.48
N GLY A 522 -18.33 -1.72 7.84
CA GLY A 522 -18.20 -1.31 9.22
C GLY A 522 -17.76 0.13 9.37
N ALA A 523 -17.34 0.46 10.58
CA ALA A 523 -16.91 1.79 10.92
C ALA A 523 -15.76 1.79 11.92
N CYS A 524 -14.99 2.87 11.90
CA CYS A 524 -14.03 3.22 12.92
C CYS A 524 -14.34 4.64 13.41
N GLY A 525 -15.10 4.73 14.51
CA GLY A 525 -15.73 5.98 14.90
C GLY A 525 -16.78 6.41 13.85
N PRO A 526 -16.84 7.69 13.45
CA PRO A 526 -17.73 8.15 12.38
C PRO A 526 -17.32 7.69 10.97
N LEU A 527 -16.06 7.23 10.77
CA LEU A 527 -15.55 6.88 9.45
C LEU A 527 -16.08 5.50 9.02
N ARG A 528 -16.87 5.46 7.94
CA ARG A 528 -17.36 4.22 7.33
C ARG A 528 -16.33 3.60 6.41
N ILE A 529 -16.22 2.28 6.44
CA ILE A 529 -15.26 1.49 5.66
C ILE A 529 -16.01 0.31 5.02
N VAL A 530 -15.83 0.13 3.73
CA VAL A 530 -16.42 -0.92 2.91
C VAL A 530 -15.31 -1.75 2.27
N SER A 531 -15.34 -3.04 2.53
CA SER A 531 -14.47 -4.05 1.91
C SER A 531 -15.29 -4.84 0.90
N ALA A 532 -14.85 -4.83 -0.36
CA ALA A 532 -15.46 -5.62 -1.40
C ALA A 532 -15.00 -7.09 -1.33
N PRO A 533 -15.93 -8.05 -1.46
CA PRO A 533 -15.57 -9.42 -1.82
C PRO A 533 -15.07 -9.46 -3.27
N SER A 534 -14.34 -10.51 -3.64
CA SER A 534 -14.08 -10.79 -5.05
C SER A 534 -15.31 -11.44 -5.69
N PRO A 535 -15.81 -10.93 -6.84
CA PRO A 535 -16.83 -11.58 -7.63
C PRO A 535 -16.27 -12.72 -8.50
N VAL A 536 -14.99 -13.05 -8.38
CA VAL A 536 -14.31 -14.06 -9.20
C VAL A 536 -13.75 -15.19 -8.34
N MET A 537 -12.97 -14.91 -7.31
CA MET A 537 -11.96 -15.81 -6.73
C MET A 537 -12.44 -17.10 -6.01
N ARG A 538 -13.75 -17.33 -5.87
CA ARG A 538 -14.28 -18.57 -5.26
C ARG A 538 -14.24 -19.76 -6.23
N PRO A 539 -14.36 -21.02 -5.77
CA PRO A 539 -14.47 -22.19 -6.66
C PRO A 539 -15.54 -22.05 -7.75
N ASP A 540 -15.37 -22.75 -8.87
CA ASP A 540 -16.22 -22.62 -10.06
C ASP A 540 -17.70 -22.91 -9.78
N ASP A 541 -18.01 -23.85 -8.91
CA ASP A 541 -19.37 -24.26 -8.54
C ASP A 541 -20.04 -23.35 -7.49
N VAL A 542 -19.29 -22.39 -6.93
CA VAL A 542 -19.76 -21.53 -5.84
C VAL A 542 -20.21 -20.17 -6.37
N THR A 543 -21.43 -19.79 -6.03
CA THR A 543 -21.95 -18.42 -6.25
C THR A 543 -21.07 -17.39 -5.55
N THR A 544 -20.64 -16.39 -6.32
CA THR A 544 -19.94 -15.19 -5.84
C THR A 544 -20.87 -14.00 -5.88
N HIS A 545 -20.42 -12.84 -5.41
CA HIS A 545 -21.23 -11.63 -5.45
C HIS A 545 -20.37 -10.37 -5.44
N PHE A 546 -21.01 -9.26 -5.80
CA PHE A 546 -20.53 -7.90 -5.54
C PHE A 546 -21.70 -7.03 -5.05
N TYR A 547 -21.41 -5.79 -4.68
CA TYR A 547 -22.43 -4.85 -4.22
C TYR A 547 -22.57 -3.63 -5.13
N ILE A 548 -23.79 -3.12 -5.23
CA ILE A 548 -24.07 -1.76 -5.68
C ILE A 548 -24.43 -0.95 -4.45
N HIS A 549 -23.56 -0.01 -4.10
CA HIS A 549 -23.74 0.86 -2.95
C HIS A 549 -24.60 2.06 -3.34
N ASN A 550 -25.60 2.34 -2.51
CA ASN A 550 -26.48 3.50 -2.63
C ASN A 550 -25.99 4.57 -1.67
N ILE A 551 -25.36 5.60 -2.21
CA ILE A 551 -24.77 6.71 -1.44
C ILE A 551 -25.62 7.95 -1.67
N ALA A 552 -25.88 8.71 -0.61
CA ALA A 552 -26.61 9.97 -0.68
C ALA A 552 -25.95 11.03 0.20
N ARG A 553 -26.35 12.28 0.01
CA ARG A 553 -25.99 13.39 0.89
C ARG A 553 -27.22 13.76 1.71
N GLY A 554 -27.11 13.66 3.02
CA GLY A 554 -28.17 14.03 3.96
C GLY A 554 -28.43 15.54 3.97
N PRO A 555 -29.58 15.98 4.52
CA PRO A 555 -29.92 17.40 4.63
C PRO A 555 -28.96 18.19 5.53
N ASP A 556 -28.29 17.52 6.47
CA ASP A 556 -27.22 18.05 7.33
C ASP A 556 -25.84 18.10 6.62
N GLY A 557 -25.79 17.67 5.36
CA GLY A 557 -24.58 17.60 4.55
C GLY A 557 -23.67 16.41 4.84
N ARG A 558 -24.13 15.46 5.67
CA ARG A 558 -23.38 14.24 5.95
C ARG A 558 -23.58 13.21 4.84
N LEU A 559 -22.57 12.40 4.59
CA LEU A 559 -22.69 11.26 3.69
C LEU A 559 -23.60 10.21 4.34
N GLN A 560 -24.56 9.70 3.57
CA GLN A 560 -25.44 8.61 3.97
C GLN A 560 -25.14 7.37 3.11
N LEU A 561 -25.05 6.21 3.76
CA LEU A 561 -24.91 4.91 3.11
C LEU A 561 -26.19 4.11 3.35
N ALA A 562 -27.03 3.99 2.32
CA ALA A 562 -28.21 3.15 2.37
C ALA A 562 -27.83 1.67 2.20
N GLU A 563 -28.82 0.80 2.44
CA GLU A 563 -28.64 -0.65 2.24
C GLU A 563 -28.20 -0.93 0.79
N PRO A 564 -27.09 -1.67 0.60
CA PRO A 564 -26.57 -1.95 -0.73
C PRO A 564 -27.37 -3.05 -1.42
N GLU A 565 -27.39 -3.03 -2.75
CA GLU A 565 -27.93 -4.13 -3.54
C GLU A 565 -26.85 -5.21 -3.69
N ARG A 566 -27.11 -6.41 -3.16
CA ARG A 566 -26.26 -7.58 -3.37
C ARG A 566 -26.55 -8.19 -4.74
N ILE A 567 -25.54 -8.35 -5.58
CA ILE A 567 -25.65 -8.96 -6.90
C ILE A 567 -24.89 -10.28 -6.90
N ASP A 568 -25.63 -11.39 -6.96
CA ASP A 568 -25.05 -12.72 -7.06
C ASP A 568 -24.62 -13.03 -8.51
N ILE A 569 -23.48 -13.71 -8.63
CA ILE A 569 -22.89 -14.21 -9.86
C ILE A 569 -22.78 -15.71 -9.74
N ALA A 570 -23.50 -16.41 -10.61
CA ALA A 570 -23.54 -17.86 -10.60
C ALA A 570 -22.16 -18.46 -10.87
N GLY A 571 -21.89 -19.56 -10.17
CA GLY A 571 -20.89 -20.53 -10.57
C GLY A 571 -21.21 -21.20 -11.90
N ASP A 572 -20.27 -22.00 -12.40
CA ASP A 572 -20.41 -22.84 -13.59
C ASP A 572 -21.05 -24.21 -13.27
#